data_AF-A0A1G3B9I8-F1
#
_entry.id   AF-A0A1G3B9I8-F1
#
_cell.length_a   1.000
_cell.length_b   1.000
_cell.length_c   1.000
_cell.angle_alpha   90.00
_cell.angle_beta   90.00
_cell.angle_gamma   90.00
#
_symmetry.space_group_name_H-M   'P 1'
#
loop_
_entity.id
_entity.type
_entity.pdbx_description
1 polymer ?
#
loop_
_entity_poly.entity_id
_entity_poly.type
_entity_poly.pdbx_seq_one_letter_code
_entity_poly.pdbx_strand_id
1 'polypeptide(L)'
;MEIGNIFRHLLIHNEAFVKSTEETKFLAYASHQSPYITLLTCADSRVHGHILGMDLFNKVFIVRNAGNQVAINRGSIEFALYVLNTPVMLVLGHTDCGAVKFATHA
;
A
#
# COMPACT_ATOMS: atom_id res chain seq x y z
N MET A 1 1.46 -16.35 -18.96
CA MET A 1 1.60 -17.20 -17.76
C MET A 1 0.23 -17.80 -17.50
N GLU A 2 0.11 -19.13 -17.44
CA GLU A 2 -1.17 -19.75 -17.06
C GLU A 2 -1.53 -19.39 -15.61
N ILE A 3 -2.83 -19.28 -15.31
CA ILE A 3 -3.34 -18.89 -13.98
C ILE A 3 -2.78 -19.80 -12.88
N GLY A 4 -2.68 -21.12 -13.14
CA GLY A 4 -2.10 -22.07 -12.19
C GLY A 4 -0.64 -21.78 -11.82
N ASN A 5 0.15 -21.25 -12.76
CA ASN A 5 1.54 -20.88 -12.52
C ASN A 5 1.65 -19.61 -11.68
N ILE A 6 0.70 -18.67 -11.79
CA ILE A 6 0.64 -17.48 -10.93
C ILE A 6 0.44 -17.88 -9.46
N PHE A 7 -0.55 -18.74 -9.19
CA PHE A 7 -0.82 -19.20 -7.81
C PHE A 7 0.38 -19.95 -7.22
N ARG A 8 1.02 -20.81 -8.01
CA ARG A 8 2.23 -21.51 -7.57
C ARG A 8 3.34 -20.52 -7.18
N HIS A 9 3.59 -19.50 -8.00
CA HIS A 9 4.58 -18.47 -7.68
C HIS A 9 4.24 -17.70 -6.39
N LEU A 10 2.97 -17.33 -6.21
CA LEU A 10 2.53 -16.63 -4.99
C LEU A 10 2.80 -17.47 -3.73
N LEU A 11 2.50 -18.78 -3.77
CA LEU A 11 2.74 -19.67 -2.63
C LEU A 11 4.23 -19.82 -2.32
N ILE A 12 5.06 -20.04 -3.35
CA ILE A 12 6.52 -20.16 -3.20
C ILE A 12 7.12 -18.89 -2.60
N HIS A 13 6.73 -17.72 -3.10
CA HIS A 13 7.25 -16.45 -2.60
C HIS A 13 6.74 -16.13 -1.18
N ASN A 14 5.50 -16.50 -0.84
CA ASN A 14 4.98 -16.35 0.50
C ASN A 14 5.74 -17.24 1.51
N GLU A 15 5.99 -18.50 1.15
CA GLU A 15 6.76 -19.42 2.00
C GLU A 15 8.20 -18.89 2.21
N ALA A 16 8.84 -18.39 1.15
CA ALA A 16 10.16 -17.78 1.24
C ALA A 16 10.14 -16.54 2.16
N PHE A 17 9.12 -15.69 2.05
CA PHE A 17 8.93 -14.52 2.90
C PHE A 17 8.78 -14.89 4.39
N VAL A 18 7.96 -15.90 4.70
CA VAL A 18 7.78 -16.39 6.06
C VAL A 18 9.11 -16.91 6.64
N LYS A 19 9.88 -17.68 5.86
CA LYS A 19 11.17 -18.22 6.29
C LYS A 19 12.25 -17.15 6.50
N SER A 20 12.18 -16.04 5.77
CA SER A 20 13.18 -14.97 5.82
C SER A 20 12.83 -13.82 6.74
N THR A 21 11.66 -13.85 7.39
CA THR A 21 11.21 -12.76 8.26
C THR A 21 11.18 -13.17 9.72
N GLU A 22 11.73 -12.31 10.58
CA GLU A 22 11.67 -12.45 12.04
C GLU A 22 10.22 -12.41 12.53
N GLU A 23 9.74 -13.52 13.10
CA GLU A 23 8.36 -13.64 13.62
C GLU A 23 8.05 -12.58 14.69
N THR A 24 9.05 -12.23 15.50
CA THR A 24 8.98 -11.20 16.54
C THR A 24 8.53 -9.84 16.00
N LYS A 25 8.88 -9.51 14.73
CA LYS A 25 8.45 -8.28 14.06
C LYS A 25 6.92 -8.22 13.92
N PHE A 26 6.28 -9.33 13.60
CA PHE A 26 4.82 -9.39 13.47
C PHE A 26 4.12 -9.48 14.81
N LEU A 27 4.67 -10.29 15.74
CA LEU A 27 4.10 -10.45 17.07
C LEU A 27 4.05 -9.12 17.84
N ALA A 28 5.02 -8.24 17.63
CA ALA A 28 5.04 -6.90 18.23
C ALA A 28 3.80 -6.04 17.90
N TYR A 29 3.10 -6.32 16.80
CA TYR A 29 1.94 -5.55 16.33
C TYR A 29 0.73 -6.45 16.00
N ALA A 30 0.68 -7.65 16.55
CA ALA A 30 -0.37 -8.62 16.24
C ALA A 30 -1.77 -8.14 16.69
N SER A 31 -1.84 -7.35 17.75
CA SER A 31 -3.10 -6.85 18.33
C SER A 31 -3.43 -5.41 17.94
N HIS A 32 -2.46 -4.63 17.45
CA HIS A 32 -2.65 -3.20 17.15
C HIS A 32 -1.68 -2.72 16.07
N GLN A 33 -2.08 -1.68 15.34
CA GLN A 33 -1.20 -0.94 14.42
C GLN A 33 -1.01 0.50 14.88
N SER A 34 0.14 1.10 14.59
CA SER A 34 0.47 2.50 14.93
C SER A 34 1.28 3.17 13.81
N PRO A 35 0.72 3.29 12.59
CA PRO A 35 1.39 4.00 11.51
C PRO A 35 1.48 5.49 11.83
N TYR A 36 2.49 6.16 11.28
CA TYR A 36 2.63 7.61 11.40
C TYR A 36 2.46 8.35 10.06
N ILE A 37 2.28 7.62 8.96
CA ILE A 37 1.96 8.16 7.64
C ILE A 37 0.67 7.53 7.12
N THR A 38 -0.29 8.33 6.68
CA THR A 38 -1.33 7.93 5.74
C THR A 38 -0.85 8.20 4.33
N LEU A 39 -0.68 7.16 3.50
CA LEU A 39 -0.25 7.29 2.11
C LEU A 39 -1.40 6.94 1.17
N LEU A 40 -1.91 7.93 0.44
CA LEU A 40 -2.79 7.71 -0.72
C LEU A 40 -1.95 7.72 -2.00
N THR A 41 -1.92 6.61 -2.74
CA THR A 41 -1.11 6.48 -3.97
C THR A 41 -1.84 5.78 -5.10
N CYS A 42 -1.28 5.83 -6.32
CA CYS A 42 -1.86 5.18 -7.48
C CYS A 42 -1.76 3.63 -7.38
N ALA A 43 -2.78 2.95 -7.89
CA ALA A 43 -2.81 1.49 -8.06
C ALA A 43 -1.92 0.98 -9.21
N ASP A 44 -1.27 1.89 -9.97
CA ASP A 44 -0.30 1.53 -11.01
C ASP A 44 0.73 0.53 -10.47
N SER A 45 0.89 -0.59 -11.18
CA SER A 45 1.76 -1.70 -10.76
C SER A 45 3.24 -1.36 -10.77
N ARG A 46 3.65 -0.19 -11.26
CA ARG A 46 5.01 0.33 -11.22
C ARG A 46 5.25 1.24 -10.01
N VAL A 47 4.18 1.66 -9.32
CA VAL A 47 4.25 2.51 -8.14
C VAL A 47 4.19 1.63 -6.89
N HIS A 48 5.21 1.69 -6.06
CA HIS A 48 5.33 0.89 -4.85
C HIS A 48 5.63 1.78 -3.65
N GLY A 49 5.08 1.45 -2.47
CA GLY A 49 5.33 2.24 -1.26
C GLY A 49 6.81 2.31 -0.86
N HIS A 50 7.63 1.35 -1.30
CA HIS A 50 9.07 1.32 -1.05
C HIS A 50 9.83 2.50 -1.66
N ILE A 51 9.21 3.29 -2.55
CA ILE A 51 9.78 4.55 -3.06
C ILE A 51 10.13 5.55 -1.95
N LEU A 52 9.53 5.41 -0.76
CA LEU A 52 9.86 6.20 0.42
C LEU A 52 11.25 5.87 1.02
N GLY A 53 11.95 4.85 0.51
CA GLY A 53 13.32 4.53 0.91
C GLY A 53 13.43 3.95 2.33
N MET A 54 12.35 3.38 2.86
CA MET A 54 12.28 2.90 4.24
C MET A 54 11.39 1.66 4.37
N ASP A 55 11.57 0.92 5.47
CA ASP A 55 10.63 -0.13 5.86
C ASP A 55 9.27 0.48 6.19
N LEU A 56 8.21 -0.02 5.56
CA LEU A 56 6.85 0.53 5.70
C LEU A 56 6.04 -0.17 6.79
N PHE A 57 6.48 -1.35 7.23
CA PHE A 57 5.73 -2.19 8.13
C PHE A 57 5.39 -1.45 9.44
N ASN A 58 4.10 -1.41 9.78
CA ASN A 58 3.53 -0.66 10.89
C ASN A 58 3.88 0.85 10.94
N LYS A 59 4.42 1.43 9.87
CA LYS A 59 4.82 2.84 9.80
C LYS A 59 3.94 3.63 8.83
N VAL A 60 3.40 2.97 7.80
CA VAL A 60 2.59 3.60 6.76
C VAL A 60 1.26 2.86 6.59
N PHE A 61 0.16 3.58 6.72
CA PHE A 61 -1.17 3.13 6.32
C PHE A 61 -1.37 3.46 4.84
N ILE A 62 -1.33 2.45 3.97
CA ILE A 62 -1.32 2.64 2.51
C ILE A 62 -2.71 2.41 1.92
N VAL A 63 -3.24 3.42 1.23
CA VAL A 63 -4.46 3.37 0.42
C VAL A 63 -4.06 3.50 -1.05
N ARG A 64 -4.50 2.55 -1.90
CA ARG A 64 -4.16 2.53 -3.33
C ARG A 64 -5.40 2.48 -4.19
N ASN A 65 -5.50 3.37 -5.17
CA ASN A 65 -6.55 3.34 -6.19
C ASN A 65 -6.07 3.97 -7.52
N ALA A 66 -6.81 3.79 -8.60
CA ALA A 66 -6.45 4.37 -9.89
C ALA A 66 -6.45 5.91 -9.80
N GLY A 67 -5.28 6.54 -10.00
CA GLY A 67 -5.15 7.99 -9.97
C GLY A 67 -5.26 8.64 -8.59
N ASN A 68 -4.98 7.91 -7.50
CA ASN A 68 -4.86 8.45 -6.12
C ASN A 68 -6.03 9.38 -5.72
N GLN A 69 -7.25 8.93 -6.01
CA GLN A 69 -8.50 9.64 -5.78
C GLN A 69 -8.92 9.61 -4.31
N VAL A 70 -9.18 10.79 -3.74
CA VAL A 70 -9.57 10.94 -2.33
C VAL A 70 -11.02 10.50 -2.09
N ALA A 71 -11.96 10.98 -2.91
CA ALA A 71 -13.40 10.84 -2.65
C ALA A 71 -13.85 9.37 -2.49
N ILE A 72 -13.41 8.49 -3.39
CA ILE A 72 -13.77 7.06 -3.38
C ILE A 72 -13.14 6.27 -2.23
N ASN A 73 -12.10 6.79 -1.58
CA ASN A 73 -11.39 6.14 -0.48
C ASN A 73 -11.44 6.94 0.82
N ARG A 74 -12.39 7.88 0.92
CA ARG A 74 -12.51 8.78 2.07
C ARG A 74 -12.59 8.02 3.39
N GLY A 75 -13.37 6.94 3.47
CA GLY A 75 -13.50 6.16 4.71
C GLY A 75 -12.18 5.59 5.22
N SER A 76 -11.33 5.03 4.35
CA SER A 76 -10.02 4.51 4.74
C SER A 76 -9.04 5.61 5.16
N ILE A 77 -9.11 6.77 4.50
CA ILE A 77 -8.29 7.95 4.85
C ILE A 77 -8.72 8.47 6.22
N GLU A 78 -10.03 8.65 6.45
CA GLU A 78 -10.58 9.13 7.71
C GLU A 78 -10.28 8.17 8.87
N PHE A 79 -10.33 6.85 8.64
CA PHE A 79 -9.90 5.87 9.62
C PHE A 79 -8.43 6.09 10.02
N ALA A 80 -7.54 6.28 9.05
CA ALA A 80 -6.12 6.46 9.32
C ALA A 80 -5.80 7.80 10.01
N LEU A 81 -6.55 8.86 9.69
CA LEU A 81 -6.39 10.18 10.30
C LEU A 81 -7.00 10.24 11.71
N TYR A 82 -8.22 9.74 11.89
CA TYR A 82 -9.00 9.97 13.11
C TYR A 82 -9.00 8.80 14.08
N VAL A 83 -8.80 7.57 13.61
CA VAL A 83 -8.74 6.37 14.48
C VAL A 83 -7.30 6.00 14.77
N LEU A 84 -6.46 5.94 13.73
CA LEU A 84 -5.03 5.61 13.89
C LEU A 84 -4.17 6.82 14.27
N ASN A 85 -4.71 8.03 14.18
CA ASN A 85 -4.03 9.29 14.54
C ASN A 85 -2.70 9.48 13.81
N THR A 86 -2.64 9.13 12.52
CA THR A 86 -1.45 9.38 11.70
C THR A 86 -1.15 10.89 11.60
N PRO A 87 0.03 11.39 12.02
CA PRO A 87 0.36 12.81 12.00
C PRO A 87 0.65 13.35 10.59
N VAL A 88 0.97 12.50 9.61
CA VAL A 88 1.33 12.93 8.25
C VAL A 88 0.43 12.24 7.23
N MET A 89 -0.15 13.02 6.32
CA MET A 89 -0.84 12.51 5.13
C MET A 89 -0.07 12.87 3.86
N LEU A 90 0.20 11.87 3.04
CA LEU A 90 0.86 12.02 1.73
C LEU A 90 -0.09 11.58 0.62
N VAL A 91 -0.24 12.41 -0.41
CA VAL A 91 -0.88 12.04 -1.68
C VAL A 91 0.21 11.92 -2.73
N LEU A 92 0.46 10.70 -3.20
CA LEU A 92 1.55 10.37 -4.12
C LEU A 92 0.99 10.03 -5.50
N GLY A 93 1.21 10.95 -6.44
CA GLY A 93 1.00 10.71 -7.88
C GLY A 93 2.24 10.10 -8.54
N HIS A 94 2.15 9.90 -9.85
CA HIS A 94 3.30 9.54 -10.67
C HIS A 94 3.14 10.09 -12.09
N THR A 95 4.26 10.28 -12.78
CA THR A 95 4.27 10.58 -14.21
C THR A 95 3.66 9.41 -14.99
N ASP A 96 3.11 9.70 -16.17
CA ASP A 96 2.57 8.67 -17.07
C ASP A 96 1.38 7.87 -16.45
N CYS A 97 0.54 8.55 -15.66
CA CYS A 97 -0.61 7.92 -15.01
C CYS A 97 -1.72 7.56 -16.01
N GLY A 98 -2.03 6.26 -16.09
CA GLY A 98 -3.10 5.75 -16.95
C GLY A 98 -4.48 6.31 -16.61
N ALA A 99 -4.79 6.49 -15.33
CA ALA A 99 -6.06 7.07 -14.89
C ALA A 99 -6.21 8.54 -15.32
N VAL A 100 -5.12 9.33 -15.22
CA VAL A 100 -5.11 10.73 -15.68
C VAL A 100 -5.24 10.80 -17.19
N LYS A 101 -4.48 9.99 -17.94
CA LYS A 101 -4.58 9.93 -19.40
C LYS A 101 -6.00 9.57 -19.85
N PHE A 102 -6.60 8.57 -19.21
CA PHE A 102 -7.98 8.18 -19.49
C PHE A 102 -8.93 9.35 -19.25
N ALA A 103 -8.83 10.04 -18.11
CA ALA A 103 -9.70 11.19 -17.82
C ALA A 103 -9.51 12.38 -18.78
N THR A 104 -8.31 12.56 -19.37
CA THR A 104 -8.03 13.69 -20.27
C THR A 104 -8.21 13.38 -21.76
N HIS A 105 -8.39 12.11 -22.13
CA HIS A 105 -8.56 11.66 -23.52
C HIS A 105 -9.83 10.82 -23.72
N ALA A 106 -10.70 10.75 -22.69
CA ALA A 106 -12.06 10.22 -22.79
C ALA A 106 -13.04 11.32 -23.22
#